data_AF-A0A804J3J7-F1
#
_entry.id   AF-A0A804J3J7-F1
#
_cell.length_a   1.000
_cell.length_b   1.000
_cell.length_c   1.000
_cell.angle_alpha   90.00
_cell.angle_beta   90.00
_cell.angle_gamma   90.00
#
_symmetry.space_group_name_H-M   'P 1'
#
loop_
_entity.id
_entity.type
_entity.pdbx_description
1 polymer ?
#
loop_
_entity_poly.entity_id
_entity_poly.type
_entity_poly.pdbx_seq_one_letter_code
_entity_poly.pdbx_strand_id
1 'polypeptide(L)'
;MLGAWLAGVLFAAGVTFATLSIVNKNASGAKQQVEPLASEQEILMSSVDASEKDNRVGEVSNVVTIGEESIINDRNEDNETAQQVPPGKILVPAFVDQVQGHALAALQVLKVIEVDAQPGDLCTRREYARWLVTASNVFSRNTFSKVYPAMYIENLTELAFDDVTPKDPDFPFIQGLAEAGLISSKLSRSDLDVSVNILDDYVLFSPDSPLSRQDLISWKMALERRQLPEVDKNHLYQCTGYIDVDKINPDAWPALIADFAGGEQGITALAFGYTRLFQPDKPVTKAQAAIAIATGDAAEVVGEELARIEAESLAETAVNAHTTLVAQVEKDLNASFEEELAKERQKTKDLEKLAEEARLELNRLRTQREEEKNALITSHATVESEMEVLSRLRHEVEEQLQNLMSNKLEISFERDRMNKLRKEVESENQVIIRLQYELEVERKALIMARSWAEEEAKRAREQAKALEEARERWERHGIKIVVDGDLQDDASIGTTWLIAGDQPPVDETIGRGETLVKKLKEMAAEMKHRSSVTIEKIIQRIVMIISALKQWVSVASNHATELRIAGISKAKNAMIEFKESASGFSLVIVDKARRVVADCKGSVGKISQKFKA
;
A
#
# COMPACT_ATOMS: atom_id res chain seq x y z
N MET A 1 -42.69 -25.08 8.87
CA MET A 1 -42.47 -26.47 9.34
C MET A 1 -41.12 -26.95 8.80
N LEU A 2 -40.38 -27.68 9.64
CA LEU A 2 -39.04 -28.27 9.47
C LEU A 2 -38.83 -28.90 8.07
N GLY A 3 -37.65 -29.01 7.46
CA GLY A 3 -36.27 -28.93 7.93
C GLY A 3 -35.44 -30.01 7.22
N ALA A 4 -34.20 -29.66 6.85
CA ALA A 4 -33.07 -30.51 6.49
C ALA A 4 -33.10 -31.33 5.18
N TRP A 5 -32.23 -30.95 4.23
CA TRP A 5 -31.37 -31.91 3.53
C TRP A 5 -29.94 -31.38 3.54
N LEU A 6 -29.05 -32.23 4.06
CA LEU A 6 -27.63 -32.00 4.32
C LEU A 6 -26.76 -32.27 3.09
N ALA A 7 -25.62 -31.56 3.04
CA ALA A 7 -24.25 -31.97 2.65
C ALA A 7 -24.04 -32.93 1.46
N GLY A 8 -23.11 -32.75 0.53
CA GLY A 8 -21.92 -31.91 0.46
C GLY A 8 -20.80 -32.69 -0.26
N VAL A 9 -20.04 -31.98 -1.11
CA VAL A 9 -18.63 -32.25 -1.51
C VAL A 9 -18.31 -33.12 -2.76
N LEU A 10 -17.82 -32.39 -3.80
CA LEU A 10 -16.75 -32.62 -4.80
C LEU A 10 -16.67 -33.91 -5.65
N PHE A 11 -16.61 -33.77 -6.99
CA PHE A 11 -15.39 -33.97 -7.83
C PHE A 11 -15.63 -33.72 -9.35
N ALA A 12 -14.67 -33.01 -9.95
CA ALA A 12 -14.08 -32.93 -11.30
C ALA A 12 -14.68 -33.50 -12.62
N ALA A 13 -14.14 -32.90 -13.71
CA ALA A 13 -14.12 -33.24 -15.16
C ALA A 13 -15.31 -32.74 -15.99
N GLY A 14 -15.19 -32.17 -17.19
CA GLY A 14 -14.13 -32.07 -18.22
C GLY A 14 -14.81 -32.02 -19.61
N VAL A 15 -14.06 -31.76 -20.71
CA VAL A 15 -14.44 -31.71 -22.16
C VAL A 15 -14.89 -30.31 -22.65
N THR A 16 -14.19 -29.49 -23.46
CA THR A 16 -13.46 -29.53 -24.77
C THR A 16 -14.29 -29.27 -26.04
N PHE A 17 -13.62 -28.65 -27.04
CA PHE A 17 -13.94 -28.42 -28.48
C PHE A 17 -14.84 -27.21 -28.85
N ALA A 18 -14.63 -26.42 -29.91
CA ALA A 18 -13.78 -26.54 -31.11
C ALA A 18 -13.47 -25.14 -31.74
N THR A 19 -12.46 -25.11 -32.60
CA THR A 19 -11.91 -24.00 -33.40
C THR A 19 -12.62 -23.79 -34.76
N LEU A 20 -12.45 -22.61 -35.37
CA LEU A 20 -12.84 -22.31 -36.75
C LEU A 20 -11.60 -21.94 -37.60
N SER A 21 -11.47 -22.60 -38.74
CA SER A 21 -10.42 -22.42 -39.76
C SER A 21 -10.81 -21.41 -40.83
N ILE A 22 -9.84 -20.69 -41.39
CA ILE A 22 -9.86 -20.21 -42.78
C ILE A 22 -8.51 -20.54 -43.44
N VAL A 23 -8.61 -21.08 -44.65
CA VAL A 23 -7.55 -21.60 -45.54
C VAL A 23 -7.35 -20.63 -46.69
N ASN A 24 -6.10 -20.39 -47.12
CA ASN A 24 -5.77 -20.44 -48.55
C ASN A 24 -4.31 -20.83 -48.81
N LYS A 25 -4.09 -21.58 -49.90
CA LYS A 25 -2.90 -22.36 -50.28
C LYS A 25 -1.99 -21.65 -51.30
N ASN A 26 -0.69 -22.01 -51.28
CA ASN A 26 0.13 -22.60 -52.38
C ASN A 26 1.63 -22.33 -52.10
N ALA A 27 2.45 -23.35 -51.77
CA ALA A 27 3.36 -24.12 -52.65
C ALA A 27 4.45 -23.22 -53.29
N SER A 28 5.77 -23.41 -53.16
CA SER A 28 6.71 -24.54 -53.06
C SER A 28 7.98 -24.07 -52.29
N GLY A 29 8.83 -24.82 -51.59
CA GLY A 29 9.43 -26.13 -51.83
C GLY A 29 10.97 -25.98 -51.90
N ALA A 30 11.71 -26.70 -51.05
CA ALA A 30 13.18 -26.92 -51.00
C ALA A 30 14.08 -25.73 -50.55
N LYS A 31 15.26 -25.90 -49.94
CA LYS A 31 15.90 -26.85 -49.00
C LYS A 31 17.28 -26.22 -48.70
N GLN A 32 17.67 -26.20 -47.42
CA GLN A 32 19.02 -26.46 -46.88
C GLN A 32 20.23 -25.50 -47.16
N GLN A 33 21.09 -25.43 -46.12
CA GLN A 33 22.51 -24.98 -46.03
C GLN A 33 22.75 -23.52 -45.56
N VAL A 34 23.26 -23.24 -44.33
CA VAL A 34 24.69 -23.15 -43.85
C VAL A 34 25.66 -22.72 -44.97
N GLU A 35 26.48 -21.66 -44.89
CA GLU A 35 27.28 -21.05 -43.82
C GLU A 35 27.72 -19.61 -44.26
N PRO A 36 28.72 -18.89 -43.69
CA PRO A 36 28.69 -17.45 -43.46
C PRO A 36 29.35 -16.60 -44.57
N LEU A 37 29.04 -15.30 -44.60
CA LEU A 37 29.70 -14.34 -45.48
C LEU A 37 30.75 -13.53 -44.71
N ALA A 38 31.98 -13.63 -45.19
CA ALA A 38 33.09 -12.76 -44.88
C ALA A 38 33.13 -11.56 -45.85
N SER A 39 33.79 -10.50 -45.36
CA SER A 39 34.51 -9.44 -46.08
C SER A 39 33.76 -8.49 -47.01
N GLU A 40 33.80 -7.19 -46.64
CA GLU A 40 34.11 -6.11 -47.58
C GLU A 40 35.34 -5.33 -47.06
N GLN A 41 36.39 -5.37 -47.88
CA GLN A 41 37.51 -4.42 -48.04
C GLN A 41 36.96 -3.10 -48.66
N GLU A 42 37.59 -1.92 -48.76
CA GLU A 42 38.93 -1.38 -48.49
C GLU A 42 38.91 0.16 -48.79
N ILE A 43 39.93 0.86 -48.26
CA ILE A 43 40.64 2.03 -48.82
C ILE A 43 39.96 3.42 -48.83
N LEU A 44 40.56 4.35 -48.07
CA LEU A 44 41.07 5.63 -48.59
C LEU A 44 42.29 6.13 -47.78
N MET A 45 43.22 6.74 -48.51
CA MET A 45 44.63 6.96 -48.17
C MET A 45 44.96 8.21 -47.33
N SER A 46 46.09 8.10 -46.61
CA SER A 46 47.22 9.06 -46.43
C SER A 46 46.98 10.55 -46.10
N SER A 47 47.62 11.05 -45.02
CA SER A 47 48.93 11.76 -45.06
C SER A 47 49.14 12.72 -43.86
N VAL A 48 50.35 12.68 -43.27
CA VAL A 48 51.16 13.82 -42.74
C VAL A 48 50.61 14.54 -41.48
N ASP A 49 51.33 14.76 -40.38
CA ASP A 49 52.65 15.39 -40.24
C ASP A 49 53.31 15.12 -38.86
N ALA A 50 54.64 15.26 -38.83
CA ALA A 50 55.45 15.27 -37.62
C ALA A 50 55.44 16.65 -36.94
N SER A 51 55.61 16.70 -35.62
CA SER A 51 56.24 17.87 -34.98
C SER A 51 57.00 17.50 -33.71
N GLU A 52 58.28 17.86 -33.74
CA GLU A 52 59.21 18.04 -32.62
C GLU A 52 58.58 18.76 -31.42
N LYS A 53 59.08 18.43 -30.22
CA LYS A 53 59.47 19.48 -29.28
C LYS A 53 60.58 19.04 -28.33
N ASP A 54 61.61 19.88 -28.38
CA ASP A 54 62.87 19.90 -27.68
C ASP A 54 62.74 20.35 -26.20
N ASN A 55 63.83 20.09 -25.51
CA ASN A 55 64.20 20.30 -24.11
C ASN A 55 63.82 21.65 -23.47
N ARG A 56 63.66 21.61 -22.14
CA ARG A 56 64.14 22.69 -21.27
C ARG A 56 64.88 22.18 -20.04
N VAL A 57 66.02 22.82 -19.87
CA VAL A 57 67.05 22.77 -18.83
C VAL A 57 66.53 23.25 -17.47
N GLY A 58 67.02 22.61 -16.41
CA GLY A 58 67.02 23.12 -15.04
C GLY A 58 68.43 22.98 -14.47
N GLU A 59 69.17 24.09 -14.49
CA GLU A 59 70.52 24.29 -13.97
C GLU A 59 70.47 24.62 -12.47
N VAL A 60 71.30 23.99 -11.63
CA VAL A 60 71.75 24.56 -10.35
C VAL A 60 73.23 24.21 -10.13
N SER A 61 74.04 25.25 -10.00
CA SER A 61 75.47 25.24 -9.66
C SER A 61 75.73 24.85 -8.21
N ASN A 62 76.93 24.35 -7.90
CA ASN A 62 77.76 24.83 -6.78
C ASN A 62 79.23 24.33 -6.85
N VAL A 63 80.11 25.23 -7.26
CA VAL A 63 81.43 25.63 -6.71
C VAL A 63 82.23 24.67 -5.78
N VAL A 64 83.40 24.26 -6.31
CA VAL A 64 84.80 24.28 -5.78
C VAL A 64 85.17 23.57 -4.47
N THR A 65 86.12 22.62 -4.54
CA THR A 65 87.49 22.77 -3.97
C THR A 65 88.50 21.77 -4.54
N ILE A 66 89.71 22.27 -4.81
CA ILE A 66 90.91 21.57 -5.26
C ILE A 66 91.80 21.30 -4.03
N GLY A 67 92.45 20.13 -3.97
CA GLY A 67 93.63 19.83 -3.14
C GLY A 67 94.28 18.57 -3.72
N GLU A 68 95.31 18.72 -4.54
CA GLU A 68 96.75 18.66 -4.20
C GLU A 68 97.29 17.25 -4.01
N GLU A 69 98.31 16.97 -4.82
CA GLU A 69 99.08 15.72 -4.95
C GLU A 69 99.88 15.38 -3.70
N SER A 70 100.12 14.08 -3.48
CA SER A 70 101.37 13.63 -2.86
C SER A 70 101.85 12.32 -3.46
N ILE A 71 102.99 12.41 -4.13
CA ILE A 71 103.83 11.31 -4.61
C ILE A 71 104.46 10.60 -3.41
N ILE A 72 104.28 9.29 -3.29
CA ILE A 72 105.20 8.41 -2.55
C ILE A 72 105.42 7.16 -3.40
N ASN A 73 106.66 7.04 -3.91
CA ASN A 73 107.22 5.78 -4.38
C ASN A 73 107.47 4.87 -3.18
N ASP A 74 107.04 3.63 -3.24
CA ASP A 74 107.77 2.57 -2.54
C ASP A 74 107.80 1.30 -3.39
N ARG A 75 109.01 0.80 -3.60
CA ARG A 75 109.30 -0.46 -4.30
C ARG A 75 109.10 -1.59 -3.29
N ASN A 76 108.36 -2.62 -3.66
CA ASN A 76 108.57 -3.97 -3.15
C ASN A 76 108.20 -4.97 -4.26
N GLU A 77 109.22 -5.69 -4.73
CA GLU A 77 109.07 -7.01 -5.33
C GLU A 77 108.56 -7.96 -4.23
N ASP A 78 107.50 -8.73 -4.51
CA ASP A 78 107.31 -10.10 -4.00
C ASP A 78 106.02 -10.72 -4.58
N ASN A 79 106.20 -11.86 -5.25
CA ASN A 79 105.24 -12.93 -5.56
C ASN A 79 104.08 -12.64 -6.54
N GLU A 80 104.27 -13.10 -7.78
CA GLU A 80 103.22 -13.36 -8.77
C GLU A 80 102.27 -14.48 -8.28
N THR A 81 101.24 -14.10 -7.52
CA THR A 81 99.97 -14.81 -7.58
C THR A 81 99.11 -14.13 -8.64
N ALA A 82 98.78 -14.87 -9.71
CA ALA A 82 97.93 -14.43 -10.81
C ALA A 82 96.73 -13.63 -10.28
N GLN A 83 96.84 -12.31 -10.42
CA GLN A 83 95.90 -11.35 -9.89
C GLN A 83 94.65 -11.44 -10.76
N GLN A 84 93.57 -12.02 -10.24
CA GLN A 84 92.25 -11.95 -10.85
C GLN A 84 91.93 -10.47 -11.08
N VAL A 85 92.10 -10.00 -12.32
CA VAL A 85 91.75 -8.63 -12.69
C VAL A 85 90.22 -8.55 -12.58
N PRO A 86 89.66 -7.76 -11.67
CA PRO A 86 88.21 -7.64 -11.56
C PRO A 86 87.66 -7.14 -12.90
N PRO A 87 86.55 -7.68 -13.40
CA PRO A 87 85.96 -7.22 -14.65
C PRO A 87 85.75 -5.71 -14.55
N GLY A 88 86.29 -4.98 -15.53
CA GLY A 88 86.29 -3.52 -15.53
C GLY A 88 84.87 -2.99 -15.25
N LYS A 89 84.76 -1.98 -14.40
CA LYS A 89 83.45 -1.40 -14.03
C LYS A 89 82.79 -0.81 -15.27
N ILE A 90 81.56 -1.20 -15.55
CA ILE A 90 80.74 -0.59 -16.61
C ILE A 90 80.46 0.86 -16.18
N LEU A 91 81.09 1.83 -16.86
CA LEU A 91 80.89 3.26 -16.59
C LEU A 91 79.69 3.83 -17.36
N VAL A 92 79.31 3.18 -18.47
CA VAL A 92 78.16 3.53 -19.30
C VAL A 92 77.35 2.26 -19.55
N PRO A 93 76.09 2.19 -19.08
CA PRO A 93 75.24 1.02 -19.30
C PRO A 93 75.12 0.69 -20.79
N ALA A 94 75.23 -0.59 -21.13
CA ALA A 94 75.01 -1.03 -22.50
C ALA A 94 73.53 -0.82 -22.88
N PHE A 95 73.29 -0.29 -24.07
CA PHE A 95 71.95 -0.27 -24.65
C PHE A 95 71.57 -1.71 -25.02
N VAL A 96 70.47 -2.19 -24.44
CA VAL A 96 69.88 -3.50 -24.75
C VAL A 96 68.74 -3.25 -25.72
N ASP A 97 68.88 -3.74 -26.95
CA ASP A 97 67.81 -3.68 -27.93
C ASP A 97 66.64 -4.60 -27.53
N GLN A 98 65.43 -4.28 -27.98
CA GLN A 98 64.21 -5.02 -27.65
C GLN A 98 64.35 -6.51 -28.03
N VAL A 99 64.94 -6.81 -29.19
CA VAL A 99 65.17 -8.19 -29.64
C VAL A 99 66.12 -8.94 -28.70
N GLN A 100 67.15 -8.26 -28.18
CA GLN A 100 68.11 -8.86 -27.25
C GLN A 100 67.48 -9.15 -25.88
N GLY A 101 66.67 -8.22 -25.38
CA GLY A 101 65.92 -8.40 -24.13
C GLY A 101 64.90 -9.55 -24.26
N HIS A 102 64.17 -9.60 -25.37
CA HIS A 102 63.22 -10.67 -25.65
C HIS A 102 63.90 -12.04 -25.77
N ALA A 103 65.01 -12.15 -26.50
CA ALA A 103 65.76 -13.40 -26.63
C ALA A 103 66.24 -13.93 -25.27
N LEU A 104 66.74 -13.05 -24.41
CA LEU A 104 67.13 -13.42 -23.05
C LEU A 104 65.93 -13.90 -22.22
N ALA A 105 64.80 -13.21 -22.28
CA ALA A 105 63.57 -13.60 -21.57
C ALA A 105 63.05 -14.97 -22.04
N ALA A 106 63.06 -15.24 -23.35
CA ALA A 106 62.67 -16.54 -23.89
C ALA A 106 63.60 -17.66 -23.40
N LEU A 107 64.91 -17.43 -23.39
CA LEU A 107 65.89 -18.39 -22.87
C LEU A 107 65.77 -18.63 -21.36
N GLN A 108 65.30 -17.64 -20.59
CA GLN A 108 64.97 -17.81 -19.16
C GLN A 108 63.73 -18.69 -18.97
N VAL A 109 62.68 -18.50 -19.78
CA VAL A 109 61.47 -19.35 -19.77
C VAL A 109 61.84 -20.80 -20.13
N LEU A 110 62.75 -20.97 -21.09
CA LEU A 110 63.29 -22.26 -21.53
C LEU A 110 64.32 -22.86 -20.56
N LYS A 111 64.63 -22.16 -19.45
CA LYS A 111 65.58 -22.59 -18.40
C LYS A 111 67.01 -22.83 -18.90
N VAL A 112 67.41 -22.15 -19.96
CA VAL A 112 68.81 -22.16 -20.45
C VAL A 112 69.64 -21.11 -19.71
N ILE A 113 69.04 -19.94 -19.47
CA ILE A 113 69.63 -18.82 -18.73
C ILE A 113 68.93 -18.70 -17.38
N GLU A 114 69.65 -18.27 -16.35
CA GLU A 114 69.10 -18.06 -15.02
C GLU A 114 68.13 -16.87 -14.99
N VAL A 115 67.05 -16.99 -14.20
CA VAL A 115 65.94 -16.01 -14.15
C VAL A 115 66.40 -14.64 -13.60
N ASP A 116 67.45 -14.61 -12.80
CA ASP A 116 68.03 -13.39 -12.22
C ASP A 116 69.06 -12.69 -13.12
N ALA A 117 69.47 -13.32 -14.22
CA ALA A 117 70.42 -12.75 -15.16
C ALA A 117 69.88 -11.44 -15.78
N GLN A 118 70.60 -10.33 -15.58
CA GLN A 118 70.23 -9.05 -16.15
C GLN A 118 70.84 -8.87 -17.55
N PRO A 119 70.08 -8.32 -18.52
CA PRO A 119 70.52 -8.24 -19.90
C PRO A 119 71.74 -7.32 -20.12
N GLY A 120 71.88 -6.27 -19.30
CA GLY A 120 72.98 -5.29 -19.41
C GLY A 120 74.30 -5.70 -18.75
N ASP A 121 74.31 -6.79 -17.98
CA ASP A 121 75.52 -7.28 -17.30
C ASP A 121 76.49 -7.90 -18.30
N LEU A 122 77.78 -7.93 -17.96
CA LEU A 122 78.77 -8.67 -18.75
C LEU A 122 78.56 -10.17 -18.56
N CYS A 123 78.63 -10.91 -19.66
CA CYS A 123 78.63 -12.36 -19.65
C CYS A 123 80.05 -12.85 -19.37
N THR A 124 80.23 -13.71 -18.37
CA THR A 124 81.51 -14.36 -18.09
C THR A 124 81.69 -15.60 -18.97
N ARG A 125 82.95 -16.02 -19.17
CA ARG A 125 83.26 -17.23 -19.95
C ARG A 125 82.60 -18.49 -19.36
N ARG A 126 82.52 -18.61 -18.03
CA ARG A 126 81.86 -19.76 -17.38
C ARG A 126 80.35 -19.78 -17.56
N GLU A 127 79.69 -18.62 -17.44
CA GLU A 127 78.25 -18.49 -17.69
C GLU A 127 77.94 -18.90 -19.13
N TYR A 128 78.71 -18.40 -20.09
CA TYR A 128 78.48 -18.75 -21.50
C TYR A 128 78.74 -20.23 -21.80
N ALA A 129 79.78 -20.83 -21.21
CA ALA A 129 80.03 -22.26 -21.33
C ALA A 129 78.85 -23.09 -20.80
N ARG A 130 78.34 -22.74 -19.62
CA ARG A 130 77.15 -23.38 -19.03
C ARG A 130 75.92 -23.23 -19.93
N TRP A 131 75.67 -22.03 -20.43
CA TRP A 131 74.52 -21.76 -21.29
C TRP A 131 74.62 -22.48 -22.64
N LEU A 132 75.81 -22.55 -23.27
CA LEU A 132 76.00 -23.28 -24.53
C LEU A 132 75.72 -24.78 -24.38
N VAL A 133 76.26 -25.42 -23.36
CA VAL A 133 76.02 -26.86 -23.11
C VAL A 133 74.56 -27.11 -22.80
N THR A 134 73.95 -26.28 -21.95
CA THR A 134 72.53 -26.37 -21.60
C THR A 134 71.64 -26.18 -22.83
N ALA A 135 71.89 -25.14 -23.63
CA ALA A 135 71.19 -24.85 -24.88
C ALA A 135 71.32 -26.00 -25.88
N SER A 136 72.52 -26.58 -26.04
CA SER A 136 72.72 -27.71 -26.96
C SER A 136 71.85 -28.91 -26.59
N ASN A 137 71.67 -29.16 -25.29
CA ASN A 137 70.86 -30.28 -24.80
C ASN A 137 69.35 -30.02 -24.93
N VAL A 138 68.92 -28.78 -24.71
CA VAL A 138 67.52 -28.36 -24.78
C VAL A 138 67.04 -28.25 -26.23
N PHE A 139 67.82 -27.61 -27.11
CA PHE A 139 67.37 -27.25 -28.45
C PHE A 139 67.75 -28.26 -29.53
N SER A 140 68.87 -28.98 -29.38
CA SER A 140 69.31 -29.87 -30.45
C SER A 140 68.39 -31.08 -30.59
N ARG A 141 67.74 -31.20 -31.75
CA ARG A 141 67.06 -32.43 -32.20
C ARG A 141 68.06 -33.46 -32.73
N ASN A 142 69.27 -33.03 -33.10
CA ASN A 142 70.32 -33.87 -33.67
C ASN A 142 71.28 -34.37 -32.57
N THR A 143 71.35 -35.68 -32.37
CA THR A 143 72.26 -36.28 -31.39
C THR A 143 73.74 -35.96 -31.67
N PHE A 144 74.10 -35.63 -32.91
CA PHE A 144 75.47 -35.28 -33.28
C PHE A 144 75.88 -33.84 -32.90
N SER A 145 74.93 -32.96 -32.55
CA SER A 145 75.21 -31.57 -32.14
C SER A 145 75.03 -31.35 -30.63
N LYS A 146 74.79 -32.43 -29.87
CA LYS A 146 74.62 -32.36 -28.40
C LYS A 146 75.97 -32.46 -27.71
N VAL A 147 76.26 -31.51 -26.84
CA VAL A 147 77.39 -31.58 -25.92
C VAL A 147 76.86 -31.99 -24.56
N TYR A 148 77.44 -33.05 -24.00
CA TYR A 148 77.10 -33.50 -22.66
C TYR A 148 78.05 -32.86 -21.64
N PRO A 149 77.58 -32.56 -20.41
CA PRO A 149 78.47 -32.21 -19.32
C PRO A 149 79.50 -33.32 -19.10
N ALA A 150 80.77 -32.95 -18.96
CA ALA A 150 81.86 -33.89 -18.74
C ALA A 150 81.70 -34.64 -17.41
N MET A 151 82.11 -35.91 -17.45
CA MET A 151 82.22 -36.73 -16.25
C MET A 151 83.67 -36.71 -15.76
N TYR A 152 83.88 -36.34 -14.50
CA TYR A 152 85.18 -36.45 -13.87
C TYR A 152 85.38 -37.83 -13.28
N ILE A 153 86.41 -38.54 -13.74
CA ILE A 153 86.90 -39.77 -13.12
C ILE A 153 88.30 -39.51 -12.59
N GLU A 154 88.45 -39.64 -11.27
CA GLU A 154 89.71 -39.41 -10.59
C GLU A 154 90.83 -40.29 -11.19
N ASN A 155 91.95 -39.64 -11.55
CA ASN A 155 93.14 -40.23 -12.19
C ASN A 155 92.96 -40.75 -13.63
N LEU A 156 91.78 -40.64 -14.24
CA LEU A 156 91.55 -41.01 -15.66
C LEU A 156 91.19 -39.82 -16.54
N THR A 157 90.50 -38.82 -16.00
CA THR A 157 90.17 -37.60 -16.74
C THR A 157 91.36 -36.64 -16.74
N GLU A 158 91.86 -36.32 -17.93
CA GLU A 158 92.85 -35.26 -18.13
C GLU A 158 92.17 -33.88 -18.06
N LEU A 159 92.69 -32.97 -17.24
CA LEU A 159 92.12 -31.63 -17.09
C LEU A 159 92.45 -30.79 -18.32
N ALA A 160 91.42 -30.18 -18.91
CA ALA A 160 91.58 -29.34 -20.10
C ALA A 160 92.33 -28.03 -19.84
N PHE A 161 92.26 -27.51 -18.61
CA PHE A 161 92.81 -26.22 -18.20
C PHE A 161 93.44 -26.30 -16.80
N ASP A 162 94.44 -25.45 -16.54
CA ASP A 162 95.18 -25.45 -15.26
C ASP A 162 94.44 -24.75 -14.11
N ASP A 163 93.56 -23.80 -14.44
CA ASP A 163 92.84 -22.96 -13.49
C ASP A 163 91.42 -23.45 -13.19
N VAL A 164 90.96 -24.53 -13.84
CA VAL A 164 89.63 -25.11 -13.63
C VAL A 164 89.77 -26.48 -12.97
N THR A 165 89.34 -26.57 -11.71
CA THR A 165 89.41 -27.83 -10.94
C THR A 165 88.06 -28.55 -10.92
N PRO A 166 88.02 -29.87 -10.63
CA PRO A 166 86.77 -30.62 -10.50
C PRO A 166 85.82 -30.12 -9.40
N LYS A 167 86.27 -29.21 -8.53
CA LYS A 167 85.46 -28.58 -7.47
C LYS A 167 84.70 -27.34 -7.98
N ASP A 168 85.07 -26.81 -9.14
CA ASP A 168 84.38 -25.69 -9.76
C ASP A 168 82.95 -26.13 -10.16
N PRO A 169 81.90 -25.36 -9.81
CA PRO A 169 80.53 -25.75 -10.10
C PRO A 169 80.20 -25.83 -11.60
N ASP A 170 80.94 -25.11 -12.46
CA ASP A 170 80.80 -25.20 -13.91
C ASP A 170 81.86 -26.09 -14.57
N PHE A 171 82.67 -26.81 -13.78
CA PHE A 171 83.63 -27.79 -14.30
C PHE A 171 83.03 -28.71 -15.36
N PRO A 172 81.85 -29.36 -15.16
CA PRO A 172 81.29 -30.27 -16.16
C PRO A 172 80.99 -29.59 -17.50
N PHE A 173 80.62 -28.31 -17.49
CA PHE A 173 80.29 -27.58 -18.72
C PHE A 173 81.56 -27.13 -19.45
N ILE A 174 82.52 -26.59 -18.72
CA ILE A 174 83.79 -26.10 -19.28
C ILE A 174 84.61 -27.26 -19.82
N GLN A 175 84.81 -28.31 -19.02
CA GLN A 175 85.52 -29.52 -19.43
C GLN A 175 84.79 -30.22 -20.57
N GLY A 176 83.44 -30.27 -20.55
CA GLY A 176 82.65 -30.91 -21.62
C GLY A 176 82.82 -30.24 -22.99
N LEU A 177 82.90 -28.91 -23.03
CA LEU A 177 83.19 -28.18 -24.27
C LEU A 177 84.61 -28.45 -24.79
N ALA A 178 85.59 -28.55 -23.88
CA ALA A 178 86.97 -28.83 -24.24
C ALA A 178 87.16 -30.27 -24.75
N GLU A 179 86.56 -31.25 -24.07
CA GLU A 179 86.56 -32.67 -24.49
C GLU A 179 85.85 -32.87 -25.83
N ALA A 180 84.84 -32.05 -26.12
CA ALA A 180 84.18 -32.00 -27.43
C ALA A 180 85.02 -31.31 -28.53
N GLY A 181 86.17 -30.73 -28.18
CA GLY A 181 87.05 -30.00 -29.10
C GLY A 181 86.50 -28.67 -29.58
N LEU A 182 85.52 -28.09 -28.87
CA LEU A 182 84.87 -26.82 -29.26
C LEU A 182 85.62 -25.58 -28.77
N ILE A 183 86.43 -25.74 -27.73
CA ILE A 183 87.27 -24.70 -27.16
C ILE A 183 88.72 -25.19 -27.09
N SER A 184 89.66 -24.32 -27.45
CA SER A 184 91.09 -24.65 -27.43
C SER A 184 91.55 -24.96 -26.01
N SER A 185 92.16 -26.13 -25.82
CA SER A 185 92.60 -26.64 -24.53
C SER A 185 93.86 -27.51 -24.66
N LYS A 186 94.40 -28.01 -23.53
CA LYS A 186 95.50 -28.98 -23.53
C LYS A 186 95.19 -30.23 -24.36
N LEU A 187 93.93 -30.66 -24.33
CA LEU A 187 93.43 -31.85 -25.02
C LEU A 187 93.48 -31.71 -26.55
N SER A 188 93.46 -30.49 -27.07
CA SER A 188 93.49 -30.21 -28.52
C SER A 188 94.90 -29.91 -29.04
N ARG A 189 95.86 -29.58 -28.16
CA ARG A 189 97.25 -29.20 -28.53
C ARG A 189 98.22 -30.39 -28.60
N SER A 190 97.84 -31.54 -28.03
CA SER A 190 98.69 -32.72 -27.88
C SER A 190 99.05 -33.45 -29.19
N ASP A 191 98.34 -33.19 -30.30
CA ASP A 191 98.58 -33.83 -31.61
C ASP A 191 99.52 -33.06 -32.55
N LEU A 192 99.94 -31.84 -32.18
CA LEU A 192 100.84 -31.02 -32.98
C LEU A 192 102.28 -31.16 -32.47
N ASP A 193 103.08 -31.92 -33.22
CA ASP A 193 104.52 -32.17 -33.04
C ASP A 193 105.35 -30.88 -33.29
N VAL A 194 105.01 -29.79 -32.59
CA VAL A 194 105.65 -28.47 -32.70
C VAL A 194 106.68 -28.34 -31.59
N SER A 195 107.92 -28.13 -32.01
CA SER A 195 109.08 -27.93 -31.15
C SER A 195 108.80 -26.92 -30.04
N VAL A 196 108.93 -27.42 -28.81
CA VAL A 196 108.76 -26.73 -27.53
C VAL A 196 109.47 -25.37 -27.51
N ASN A 197 108.71 -24.28 -27.61
CA ASN A 197 109.08 -23.03 -26.95
C ASN A 197 108.50 -23.10 -25.53
N ILE A 198 109.38 -23.26 -24.55
CA ILE A 198 109.14 -23.63 -23.14
C ILE A 198 108.38 -22.54 -22.32
N LEU A 199 107.74 -21.57 -22.97
CA LEU A 199 107.14 -20.40 -22.31
C LEU A 199 105.60 -20.43 -22.21
N ASP A 200 104.93 -21.44 -22.79
CA ASP A 200 103.47 -21.42 -23.01
C ASP A 200 102.78 -22.70 -22.47
N ASP A 201 103.30 -23.24 -21.36
CA ASP A 201 102.88 -24.53 -20.77
C ASP A 201 101.61 -24.42 -19.89
N TYR A 202 101.22 -23.18 -19.55
CA TYR A 202 99.99 -22.90 -18.80
C TYR A 202 98.85 -22.57 -19.74
N VAL A 203 97.83 -23.43 -19.77
CA VAL A 203 96.61 -23.20 -20.56
C VAL A 203 95.49 -22.84 -19.59
N LEU A 204 95.11 -21.56 -19.58
CA LEU A 204 94.14 -20.99 -18.66
C LEU A 204 92.79 -20.76 -19.36
N PHE A 205 91.70 -21.15 -18.72
CA PHE A 205 90.34 -20.85 -19.19
C PHE A 205 89.88 -19.46 -18.77
N SER A 206 90.32 -18.98 -17.60
CA SER A 206 89.89 -17.74 -16.95
C SER A 206 88.37 -17.64 -16.76
N PRO A 207 87.75 -18.48 -15.92
CA PRO A 207 86.29 -18.63 -15.82
C PRO A 207 85.54 -17.34 -15.48
N ASP A 208 86.13 -16.49 -14.62
CA ASP A 208 85.52 -15.23 -14.17
C ASP A 208 85.81 -14.04 -15.09
N SER A 209 86.63 -14.23 -16.13
CA SER A 209 86.90 -13.18 -17.11
C SER A 209 85.69 -12.96 -18.04
N PRO A 210 85.47 -11.72 -18.50
CA PRO A 210 84.34 -11.45 -19.39
C PRO A 210 84.56 -12.12 -20.75
N LEU A 211 83.48 -12.64 -21.32
CA LEU A 211 83.48 -13.29 -22.62
C LEU A 211 83.79 -12.28 -23.73
N SER A 212 84.76 -12.60 -24.59
CA SER A 212 85.14 -11.79 -25.73
C SER A 212 84.21 -12.02 -26.94
N ARG A 213 84.14 -11.06 -27.85
CA ARG A 213 83.35 -11.20 -29.09
C ARG A 213 83.83 -12.36 -29.97
N GLN A 214 85.14 -12.56 -30.05
CA GLN A 214 85.70 -13.66 -30.84
C GLN A 214 85.38 -15.02 -30.22
N ASP A 215 85.45 -15.16 -28.89
CA ASP A 215 85.12 -16.43 -28.22
C ASP A 215 83.62 -16.74 -28.36
N LEU A 216 82.76 -15.72 -28.20
CA LEU A 216 81.31 -15.86 -28.37
C LEU A 216 80.95 -16.55 -29.69
N ILE A 217 81.46 -16.01 -30.80
CA ILE A 217 81.19 -16.51 -32.15
C ILE A 217 81.91 -17.83 -32.39
N SER A 218 83.17 -17.94 -31.96
CA SER A 218 83.97 -19.15 -32.21
C SER A 218 83.36 -20.39 -31.58
N TRP A 219 82.98 -20.30 -30.30
CA TRP A 219 82.43 -21.45 -29.58
C TRP A 219 81.05 -21.83 -30.11
N LYS A 220 80.21 -20.84 -30.43
CA LYS A 220 78.87 -21.08 -30.99
C LYS A 220 78.94 -21.69 -32.40
N MET A 221 79.79 -21.16 -33.28
CA MET A 221 79.93 -21.67 -34.64
C MET A 221 80.57 -23.05 -34.66
N ALA A 222 81.54 -23.33 -33.78
CA ALA A 222 82.10 -24.67 -33.63
C ALA A 222 81.04 -25.68 -33.16
N LEU A 223 80.12 -25.28 -32.28
CA LEU A 223 79.03 -26.12 -31.80
C LEU A 223 78.02 -26.46 -32.90
N GLU A 224 77.63 -25.48 -33.73
CA GLU A 224 76.63 -25.69 -34.78
C GLU A 224 77.19 -26.32 -36.04
N ARG A 225 78.44 -25.99 -36.40
CA ARG A 225 79.08 -26.43 -37.64
C ARG A 225 80.29 -27.29 -37.32
N ARG A 226 80.09 -28.60 -37.43
CA ARG A 226 81.14 -29.62 -37.26
C ARG A 226 82.38 -29.39 -38.13
N GLN A 227 82.21 -28.79 -39.31
CA GLN A 227 83.32 -28.43 -40.19
C GLN A 227 83.22 -26.95 -40.55
N LEU A 228 84.21 -26.18 -40.09
CA LEU A 228 84.39 -24.78 -40.44
C LEU A 228 85.27 -24.65 -41.70
N PRO A 229 85.08 -23.60 -42.50
CA PRO A 229 85.86 -23.39 -43.72
C PRO A 229 87.33 -23.09 -43.41
N GLU A 230 88.24 -23.56 -44.26
CA GLU A 230 89.63 -23.11 -44.21
C GLU A 230 89.73 -21.68 -44.74
N VAL A 231 90.26 -20.77 -43.93
CA VAL A 231 90.25 -19.34 -44.19
C VAL A 231 91.63 -18.76 -43.96
N ASP A 232 92.11 -17.97 -44.92
CA ASP A 232 93.28 -17.12 -44.72
C ASP A 232 92.86 -15.68 -44.36
N LYS A 233 93.83 -14.90 -43.90
CA LYS A 233 93.61 -13.52 -43.47
C LYS A 233 92.99 -12.63 -44.55
N ASN A 234 93.42 -12.81 -45.80
CA ASN A 234 92.97 -12.01 -46.93
C ASN A 234 91.50 -12.31 -47.26
N HIS A 235 91.11 -13.58 -47.18
CA HIS A 235 89.73 -14.01 -47.35
C HIS A 235 88.82 -13.41 -46.27
N LEU A 236 89.24 -13.44 -45.00
CA LEU A 236 88.48 -12.80 -43.91
C LEU A 236 88.24 -11.31 -44.17
N TYR A 237 89.28 -10.58 -44.56
CA TYR A 237 89.18 -9.15 -44.87
C TYR A 237 88.26 -8.89 -46.06
N GLN A 238 88.35 -9.68 -47.13
CA GLN A 238 87.54 -9.51 -48.33
C GLN A 238 86.05 -9.77 -48.07
N CYS A 239 85.72 -10.75 -47.23
CA CYS A 239 84.34 -11.07 -46.89
C CYS A 239 83.74 -10.08 -45.89
N THR A 240 84.42 -9.84 -44.76
CA THR A 240 83.85 -9.08 -43.64
C THR A 240 84.14 -7.58 -43.71
N GLY A 241 85.21 -7.16 -44.37
CA GLY A 241 85.64 -5.77 -44.44
C GLY A 241 86.12 -5.19 -43.09
N TYR A 242 86.43 -6.03 -42.10
CA TYR A 242 86.91 -5.58 -40.80
C TYR A 242 88.26 -4.87 -40.92
N ILE A 243 88.41 -3.76 -40.19
CA ILE A 243 89.63 -2.93 -40.23
C ILE A 243 90.71 -3.53 -39.31
N ASP A 244 90.31 -4.21 -38.24
CA ASP A 244 91.17 -4.79 -37.21
C ASP A 244 91.40 -6.30 -37.34
N VAL A 245 91.36 -6.84 -38.56
CA VAL A 245 91.62 -8.27 -38.85
C VAL A 245 92.95 -8.74 -38.23
N ASP A 246 93.95 -7.87 -38.18
CA ASP A 246 95.27 -8.14 -37.60
C ASP A 246 95.24 -8.48 -36.11
N LYS A 247 94.19 -8.07 -35.39
CA LYS A 247 94.02 -8.31 -33.95
C LYS A 247 93.19 -9.55 -33.65
N ILE A 248 92.55 -10.13 -34.66
CA ILE A 248 91.68 -11.30 -34.50
C ILE A 248 92.55 -12.55 -34.47
N ASN A 249 92.34 -13.42 -33.47
CA ASN A 249 93.04 -14.69 -33.39
C ASN A 249 92.78 -15.52 -34.67
N PRO A 250 93.82 -16.06 -35.35
CA PRO A 250 93.66 -16.93 -36.52
C PRO A 250 92.66 -18.08 -36.33
N ASP A 251 92.58 -18.65 -35.12
CA ASP A 251 91.67 -19.75 -34.79
C ASP A 251 90.19 -19.33 -34.92
N ALA A 252 89.88 -18.03 -34.80
CA ALA A 252 88.53 -17.50 -34.90
C ALA A 252 88.10 -17.15 -36.34
N TRP A 253 89.02 -17.09 -37.31
CA TRP A 253 88.69 -16.71 -38.70
C TRP A 253 87.67 -17.63 -39.36
N PRO A 254 87.77 -18.98 -39.25
CA PRO A 254 86.78 -19.89 -39.80
C PRO A 254 85.37 -19.66 -39.26
N ALA A 255 85.26 -19.42 -37.95
CA ALA A 255 83.98 -19.17 -37.28
C ALA A 255 83.36 -17.83 -37.71
N LEU A 256 84.17 -16.78 -37.83
CA LEU A 256 83.69 -15.47 -38.28
C LEU A 256 83.18 -15.48 -39.72
N ILE A 257 83.84 -16.23 -40.62
CA ILE A 257 83.35 -16.41 -41.98
C ILE A 257 82.04 -17.22 -42.00
N ALA A 258 81.95 -18.25 -41.17
CA ALA A 258 80.74 -19.06 -41.07
C ALA A 258 79.54 -18.24 -40.52
N ASP A 259 79.78 -17.36 -39.54
CA ASP A 259 78.80 -16.40 -39.03
C ASP A 259 78.38 -15.40 -40.11
N PHE A 260 79.35 -14.81 -40.82
CA PHE A 260 79.11 -13.85 -41.88
C PHE A 260 78.29 -14.45 -43.05
N ALA A 261 78.49 -15.72 -43.37
CA ALA A 261 77.70 -16.43 -44.37
C ALA A 261 76.20 -16.52 -44.00
N GLY A 262 75.85 -16.34 -42.72
CA GLY A 262 74.47 -16.22 -42.24
C GLY A 262 73.80 -14.88 -42.54
N GLY A 263 74.55 -13.88 -43.04
CA GLY A 263 74.01 -12.56 -43.40
C GLY A 263 73.34 -11.86 -42.22
N GLU A 264 72.11 -11.39 -42.41
CA GLU A 264 71.33 -10.70 -41.37
C GLU A 264 70.93 -11.60 -40.18
N GLN A 265 70.99 -12.93 -40.36
CA GLN A 265 70.71 -13.90 -39.29
C GLN A 265 71.98 -14.33 -38.52
N GLY A 266 73.14 -13.77 -38.89
CA GLY A 266 74.38 -14.00 -38.17
C GLY A 266 74.40 -13.32 -36.80
N ILE A 267 75.16 -13.90 -35.87
CA ILE A 267 75.39 -13.41 -34.51
C ILE A 267 75.95 -11.99 -34.57
N THR A 268 76.92 -11.72 -35.45
CA THR A 268 77.50 -10.38 -35.56
C THR A 268 76.43 -9.33 -35.88
N ALA A 269 75.55 -9.62 -36.85
CA ALA A 269 74.52 -8.68 -37.28
C ALA A 269 73.48 -8.43 -36.18
N LEU A 270 73.03 -9.48 -35.49
CA LEU A 270 71.96 -9.40 -34.49
C LEU A 270 72.44 -8.92 -33.10
N ALA A 271 73.64 -9.33 -32.68
CA ALA A 271 74.17 -9.00 -31.35
C ALA A 271 74.95 -7.68 -31.35
N PHE A 272 75.71 -7.40 -32.41
CA PHE A 272 76.60 -6.23 -32.45
C PHE A 272 76.13 -5.13 -33.41
N GLY A 273 75.21 -5.43 -34.33
CA GLY A 273 74.76 -4.51 -35.35
C GLY A 273 75.85 -4.19 -36.37
N TYR A 274 75.72 -3.04 -37.03
CA TYR A 274 76.69 -2.61 -38.03
C TYR A 274 78.05 -2.31 -37.39
N THR A 275 79.07 -3.10 -37.73
CA THR A 275 80.44 -2.83 -37.33
C THR A 275 81.44 -3.07 -38.44
N ARG A 276 82.37 -2.11 -38.61
CA ARG A 276 83.57 -2.26 -39.45
C ARG A 276 84.83 -2.53 -38.62
N LEU A 277 84.70 -2.49 -37.30
CA LEU A 277 85.77 -2.73 -36.33
C LEU A 277 85.26 -3.81 -35.36
N PHE A 278 85.73 -5.04 -35.53
CA PHE A 278 85.16 -6.17 -34.80
C PHE A 278 85.43 -6.04 -33.29
N GLN A 279 86.60 -5.54 -32.91
CA GLN A 279 87.08 -5.44 -31.54
C GLN A 279 87.05 -6.82 -30.85
N PRO A 280 87.94 -7.76 -31.25
CA PRO A 280 87.85 -9.17 -30.86
C PRO A 280 87.77 -9.39 -29.34
N ASP A 281 88.55 -8.64 -28.57
CA ASP A 281 88.65 -8.76 -27.11
C ASP A 281 87.57 -7.97 -26.34
N LYS A 282 86.65 -7.30 -27.03
CA LYS A 282 85.61 -6.51 -26.37
C LYS A 282 84.66 -7.43 -25.60
N PRO A 283 84.34 -7.12 -24.33
CA PRO A 283 83.44 -7.95 -23.56
C PRO A 283 82.00 -7.88 -24.09
N VAL A 284 81.28 -8.99 -23.96
CA VAL A 284 79.92 -9.19 -24.44
C VAL A 284 78.92 -9.11 -23.27
N THR A 285 77.76 -8.52 -23.52
CA THR A 285 76.66 -8.49 -22.53
C THR A 285 75.87 -9.79 -22.50
N LYS A 286 75.18 -10.08 -21.40
CA LYS A 286 74.31 -11.27 -21.29
C LYS A 286 73.22 -11.28 -22.35
N ALA A 287 72.66 -10.13 -22.74
CA ALA A 287 71.68 -10.05 -23.82
C ALA A 287 72.27 -10.36 -25.20
N GLN A 288 73.51 -9.94 -25.46
CA GLN A 288 74.21 -10.29 -26.71
C GLN A 288 74.60 -11.77 -26.77
N ALA A 289 75.00 -12.34 -25.63
CA ALA A 289 75.23 -13.78 -25.53
C ALA A 289 73.93 -14.59 -25.69
N ALA A 290 72.81 -14.09 -25.19
CA ALA A 290 71.49 -14.67 -25.41
C ALA A 290 71.10 -14.68 -26.90
N ILE A 291 71.37 -13.60 -27.65
CA ILE A 291 71.20 -13.60 -29.11
C ILE A 291 72.04 -14.69 -29.76
N ALA A 292 73.33 -14.78 -29.40
CA ALA A 292 74.19 -15.81 -29.97
C ALA A 292 73.60 -17.21 -29.77
N ILE A 293 73.09 -17.52 -28.57
CA ILE A 293 72.45 -18.81 -28.28
C ILE A 293 71.15 -19.00 -29.06
N ALA A 294 70.33 -17.96 -29.18
CA ALA A 294 69.03 -17.99 -29.86
C ALA A 294 69.13 -18.09 -31.39
N THR A 295 70.31 -17.88 -31.98
CA THR A 295 70.54 -18.04 -33.42
C THR A 295 70.81 -19.48 -33.84
N GLY A 296 70.67 -19.74 -35.14
CA GLY A 296 70.93 -21.03 -35.78
C GLY A 296 69.91 -22.10 -35.39
N ASP A 297 70.36 -23.25 -34.89
CA ASP A 297 69.49 -24.40 -34.59
C ASP A 297 68.41 -24.10 -33.53
N ALA A 298 68.67 -23.13 -32.65
CA ALA A 298 67.74 -22.71 -31.60
C ALA A 298 66.69 -21.70 -32.08
N ALA A 299 66.84 -21.10 -33.28
CA ALA A 299 66.03 -19.97 -33.72
C ALA A 299 64.54 -20.32 -33.87
N GLU A 300 64.21 -21.53 -34.34
CA GLU A 300 62.82 -22.01 -34.46
C GLU A 300 62.17 -22.09 -33.08
N VAL A 301 62.82 -22.79 -32.13
CA VAL A 301 62.27 -23.03 -30.79
C VAL A 301 62.16 -21.73 -30.00
N VAL A 302 63.21 -20.90 -30.01
CA VAL A 302 63.18 -19.60 -29.32
C VAL A 302 62.15 -18.67 -29.96
N GLY A 303 62.01 -18.69 -31.29
CA GLY A 303 61.01 -17.92 -32.02
C GLY A 303 59.56 -18.31 -31.68
N GLU A 304 59.26 -19.60 -31.56
CA GLU A 304 57.94 -20.09 -31.12
C GLU A 304 57.60 -19.63 -29.70
N GLU A 305 58.57 -19.69 -28.79
CA GLU A 305 58.40 -19.26 -27.41
C GLU A 305 58.22 -17.75 -27.30
N LEU A 306 58.94 -16.97 -28.11
CA LEU A 306 58.74 -15.53 -28.23
C LEU A 306 57.33 -15.20 -28.72
N ALA A 307 56.85 -15.86 -29.75
CA ALA A 307 55.49 -15.69 -30.25
C ALA A 307 54.44 -16.06 -29.19
N ARG A 308 54.70 -17.11 -28.38
CA ARG A 308 53.84 -17.47 -27.25
C ARG A 308 53.82 -16.40 -26.16
N ILE A 309 54.99 -15.89 -25.76
CA ILE A 309 55.11 -14.82 -24.75
C ILE A 309 54.39 -13.55 -25.22
N GLU A 310 54.57 -13.17 -26.49
CA GLU A 310 53.90 -12.02 -27.07
C GLU A 310 52.37 -12.21 -27.06
N ALA A 311 51.89 -13.39 -27.48
CA ALA A 311 50.46 -13.72 -27.47
C ALA A 311 49.87 -13.72 -26.04
N GLU A 312 50.57 -14.29 -25.06
CA GLU A 312 50.16 -14.29 -23.65
C GLU A 312 50.09 -12.86 -23.09
N SER A 313 51.09 -12.02 -23.38
CA SER A 313 51.11 -10.62 -22.96
C SER A 313 49.95 -9.82 -23.58
N LEU A 314 49.64 -10.04 -24.86
CA LEU A 314 48.53 -9.39 -25.54
C LEU A 314 47.19 -9.86 -24.96
N ALA A 315 47.04 -11.16 -24.67
CA ALA A 315 45.87 -11.69 -23.99
C ALA A 315 45.69 -11.07 -22.60
N GLU A 316 46.77 -10.91 -21.83
CA GLU A 316 46.73 -10.28 -20.51
C GLU A 316 46.31 -8.80 -20.60
N THR A 317 46.84 -8.03 -21.56
CA THR A 317 46.43 -6.65 -21.76
C THR A 317 44.94 -6.53 -22.13
N ALA A 318 44.43 -7.46 -22.95
CA ALA A 318 43.02 -7.51 -23.31
C ALA A 318 42.12 -7.86 -22.11
N VAL A 319 42.54 -8.80 -21.27
CA VAL A 319 41.83 -9.13 -20.02
C VAL A 319 41.82 -7.93 -19.09
N ASN A 320 42.94 -7.25 -18.88
CA ASN A 320 43.03 -6.06 -18.03
C ASN A 320 42.13 -4.92 -18.53
N ALA A 321 42.07 -4.71 -19.86
CA ALA A 321 41.14 -3.74 -20.46
C ALA A 321 39.67 -4.13 -20.21
N HIS A 322 39.33 -5.41 -20.37
CA HIS A 322 37.98 -5.90 -20.09
C HIS A 322 37.60 -5.75 -18.61
N THR A 323 38.48 -6.13 -17.68
CA THR A 323 38.29 -5.96 -16.24
C THR A 323 38.06 -4.48 -15.89
N THR A 324 38.81 -3.58 -16.51
CA THR A 324 38.63 -2.13 -16.31
C THR A 324 37.26 -1.65 -16.80
N LEU A 325 36.82 -2.11 -17.97
CA LEU A 325 35.49 -1.77 -18.51
C LEU A 325 34.37 -2.35 -17.64
N VAL A 326 34.49 -3.59 -17.17
CA VAL A 326 33.51 -4.20 -16.26
C VAL A 326 33.38 -3.40 -14.98
N ALA A 327 34.49 -3.02 -14.35
CA ALA A 327 34.47 -2.18 -13.14
C ALA A 327 33.78 -0.82 -13.38
N GLN A 328 34.00 -0.22 -14.56
CA GLN A 328 33.34 1.03 -14.93
C GLN A 328 31.83 0.82 -15.14
N VAL A 329 31.42 -0.25 -15.84
CA VAL A 329 30.01 -0.60 -16.04
C VAL A 329 29.31 -0.90 -14.73
N GLU A 330 29.92 -1.66 -13.82
CA GLU A 330 29.37 -1.93 -12.48
C GLU A 330 29.17 -0.64 -11.68
N LYS A 331 30.14 0.28 -11.74
CA LYS A 331 30.03 1.58 -11.08
C LYS A 331 28.88 2.42 -11.65
N ASP A 332 28.76 2.49 -12.97
CA ASP A 332 27.70 3.26 -13.63
C ASP A 332 26.32 2.64 -13.40
N LEU A 333 26.23 1.31 -13.44
CA LEU A 333 25.01 0.57 -13.14
C LEU A 333 24.57 0.81 -11.69
N ASN A 334 25.48 0.71 -10.73
CA ASN A 334 25.18 0.98 -9.32
C ASN A 334 24.71 2.43 -9.11
N ALA A 335 25.33 3.40 -9.78
CA ALA A 335 24.90 4.79 -9.71
C ALA A 335 23.47 4.98 -10.26
N SER A 336 23.15 4.32 -11.39
CA SER A 336 21.81 4.35 -11.97
C SER A 336 20.75 3.72 -11.07
N PHE A 337 21.08 2.59 -10.41
CA PHE A 337 20.18 1.92 -9.47
C PHE A 337 19.93 2.77 -8.21
N GLU A 338 20.94 3.43 -7.66
CA GLU A 338 20.75 4.33 -6.52
C GLU A 338 19.84 5.53 -6.88
N GLU A 339 19.98 6.08 -8.09
CA GLU A 339 19.09 7.14 -8.56
C GLU A 339 17.63 6.65 -8.67
N GLU A 340 17.41 5.46 -9.23
CA GLU A 340 16.08 4.89 -9.37
C GLU A 340 15.46 4.50 -8.01
N LEU A 341 16.26 3.94 -7.10
CA LEU A 341 15.86 3.68 -5.72
C LEU A 341 15.47 4.99 -4.99
N ALA A 342 16.19 6.08 -5.23
CA ALA A 342 15.84 7.38 -4.66
C ALA A 342 14.50 7.90 -5.20
N LYS A 343 14.25 7.75 -6.51
CA LYS A 343 12.96 8.11 -7.13
C LYS A 343 11.81 7.28 -6.56
N GLU A 344 11.97 5.97 -6.43
CA GLU A 344 10.94 5.08 -5.86
C GLU A 344 10.69 5.35 -4.38
N ARG A 345 11.75 5.62 -3.60
CA ARG A 345 11.61 6.08 -2.20
C ARG A 345 10.82 7.38 -2.12
N GLN A 346 11.04 8.32 -3.04
CA GLN A 346 10.27 9.57 -3.07
C GLN A 346 8.80 9.34 -3.41
N LYS A 347 8.51 8.52 -4.44
CA LYS A 347 7.12 8.14 -4.78
C LYS A 347 6.41 7.48 -3.59
N THR A 348 7.12 6.62 -2.86
CA THR A 348 6.58 5.94 -1.67
C THR A 348 6.22 6.95 -0.59
N LYS A 349 7.08 7.94 -0.31
CA LYS A 349 6.79 9.03 0.65
C LYS A 349 5.58 9.86 0.23
N ASP A 350 5.47 10.20 -1.06
CA ASP A 350 4.35 10.98 -1.57
C ASP A 350 3.03 10.21 -1.45
N LEU A 351 3.05 8.90 -1.75
CA LEU A 351 1.91 8.01 -1.56
C LEU A 351 1.53 7.83 -0.08
N GLU A 352 2.52 7.69 0.81
CA GLU A 352 2.29 7.61 2.25
C GLU A 352 1.62 8.87 2.78
N LYS A 353 2.09 10.05 2.35
CA LYS A 353 1.47 11.34 2.69
C LYS A 353 0.02 11.42 2.21
N LEU A 354 -0.25 11.04 0.96
CA LEU A 354 -1.62 11.00 0.43
C LEU A 354 -2.51 10.02 1.20
N ALA A 355 -1.97 8.87 1.61
CA ALA A 355 -2.70 7.90 2.42
C ALA A 355 -2.99 8.42 3.84
N GLU A 356 -2.06 9.15 4.45
CA GLU A 356 -2.28 9.83 5.73
C GLU A 356 -3.34 10.94 5.62
N GLU A 357 -3.28 11.77 4.58
CA GLU A 357 -4.30 12.79 4.30
C GLU A 357 -5.69 12.15 4.14
N ALA A 358 -5.79 11.06 3.37
CA ALA A 358 -7.05 10.32 3.21
C ALA A 358 -7.56 9.72 4.54
N ARG A 359 -6.66 9.24 5.42
CA ARG A 359 -7.02 8.76 6.76
C ARG A 359 -7.55 9.88 7.64
N LEU A 360 -6.92 11.05 7.62
CA LEU A 360 -7.38 12.21 8.38
C LEU A 360 -8.77 12.67 7.92
N GLU A 361 -9.00 12.72 6.61
CA GLU A 361 -10.31 13.06 6.04
C GLU A 361 -11.39 12.05 6.43
N LEU A 362 -11.09 10.75 6.39
CA LEU A 362 -12.01 9.70 6.81
C LEU A 362 -12.36 9.83 8.30
N ASN A 363 -11.35 10.09 9.15
CA ASN A 363 -11.58 10.30 10.58
C ASN A 363 -12.48 11.52 10.83
N ARG A 364 -12.25 12.62 10.11
CA ARG A 364 -13.11 13.82 10.17
C ARG A 364 -14.56 13.52 9.76
N LEU A 365 -14.76 12.78 8.67
CA LEU A 365 -16.11 12.38 8.24
C LEU A 365 -16.76 11.43 9.25
N ARG A 366 -15.98 10.55 9.88
CA ARG A 366 -16.48 9.64 10.92
C ARG A 366 -16.94 10.41 12.16
N THR A 367 -16.18 11.41 12.61
CA THR A 367 -16.60 12.25 13.74
C THR A 367 -17.85 13.04 13.40
N GLN A 368 -17.92 13.65 12.20
CA GLN A 368 -19.11 14.36 11.76
C GLN A 368 -20.35 13.44 11.72
N ARG A 369 -20.21 12.23 11.20
CA ARG A 369 -21.32 11.26 11.17
C ARG A 369 -21.78 10.87 12.59
N GLU A 370 -20.84 10.70 13.53
CA GLU A 370 -21.21 10.39 14.92
C GLU A 370 -21.90 11.58 15.59
N GLU A 371 -21.47 12.81 15.32
CA GLU A 371 -22.16 14.03 15.78
C GLU A 371 -23.58 14.13 15.21
N GLU A 372 -23.77 13.91 13.90
CA GLU A 372 -25.08 13.89 13.24
C GLU A 372 -25.99 12.80 13.83
N LYS A 373 -25.44 11.60 14.06
CA LYS A 373 -26.16 10.49 14.71
C LYS A 373 -26.56 10.85 16.14
N ASN A 374 -25.67 11.46 16.93
CA ASN A 374 -25.98 11.90 18.28
C ASN A 374 -27.06 12.98 18.29
N ALA A 375 -27.00 13.95 17.37
CA ALA A 375 -28.04 14.96 17.18
C ALA A 375 -29.38 14.30 16.85
N LEU A 376 -29.39 13.29 15.97
CA LEU A 376 -30.59 12.54 15.63
C LEU A 376 -31.16 11.76 16.83
N ILE A 377 -30.32 11.13 17.66
CA ILE A 377 -30.76 10.49 18.91
C ILE A 377 -31.40 11.51 19.86
N THR A 378 -30.80 12.70 20.01
CA THR A 378 -31.38 13.76 20.85
C THR A 378 -32.72 14.24 20.31
N SER A 379 -32.85 14.44 18.99
CA SER A 379 -34.10 14.80 18.35
C SER A 379 -35.17 13.71 18.48
N HIS A 380 -34.78 12.44 18.41
CA HIS A 380 -35.69 11.33 18.65
C HIS A 380 -36.19 11.35 20.10
N ALA A 381 -35.30 11.52 21.07
CA ALA A 381 -35.66 11.62 22.48
C ALA A 381 -36.60 12.81 22.76
N THR A 382 -36.41 13.96 22.11
CA THR A 382 -37.34 15.09 22.24
C THR A 382 -38.71 14.75 21.65
N VAL A 383 -38.77 14.18 20.45
CA VAL A 383 -40.04 13.78 19.80
C VAL A 383 -40.77 12.73 20.63
N GLU A 384 -40.06 11.77 21.19
CA GLU A 384 -40.63 10.75 22.07
C GLU A 384 -41.23 11.38 23.35
N SER A 385 -40.53 12.34 23.96
CA SER A 385 -41.06 13.09 25.11
C SER A 385 -42.31 13.90 24.76
N GLU A 386 -42.38 14.52 23.58
CA GLU A 386 -43.57 15.23 23.10
C GLU A 386 -44.73 14.25 22.84
N MET A 387 -44.43 13.09 22.26
CA MET A 387 -45.41 12.03 22.00
C MET A 387 -45.99 11.46 23.29
N GLU A 388 -45.20 11.33 24.35
CA GLU A 388 -45.69 10.95 25.68
C GLU A 388 -46.67 11.99 26.23
N VAL A 389 -46.36 13.29 26.10
CA VAL A 389 -47.24 14.37 26.53
C VAL A 389 -48.56 14.36 25.74
N LEU A 390 -48.50 14.22 24.43
CA LEU A 390 -49.69 14.10 23.58
C LEU A 390 -50.51 12.86 23.93
N SER A 391 -49.85 11.75 24.25
CA SER A 391 -50.53 10.54 24.69
C SER A 391 -51.26 10.77 26.01
N ARG A 392 -50.62 11.40 27.01
CA ARG A 392 -51.28 11.76 28.28
C ARG A 392 -52.48 12.67 28.05
N LEU A 393 -52.33 13.69 27.21
CA LEU A 393 -53.43 14.60 26.86
C LEU A 393 -54.57 13.86 26.16
N ARG A 394 -54.27 12.93 25.25
CA ARG A 394 -55.27 12.10 24.58
C ARG A 394 -56.06 11.26 25.60
N HIS A 395 -55.38 10.59 26.53
CA HIS A 395 -56.03 9.80 27.57
C HIS A 395 -56.92 10.67 28.46
N GLU A 396 -56.46 11.85 28.86
CA GLU A 396 -57.28 12.81 29.63
C GLU A 396 -58.55 13.19 28.84
N VAL A 397 -58.43 13.53 27.55
CA VAL A 397 -59.60 13.86 26.71
C VAL A 397 -60.55 12.66 26.56
N GLU A 398 -60.03 11.45 26.40
CA GLU A 398 -60.82 10.21 26.35
C GLU A 398 -61.56 9.97 27.69
N GLU A 399 -60.93 10.22 28.83
CA GLU A 399 -61.55 10.15 30.15
C GLU A 399 -62.65 11.20 30.32
N GLN A 400 -62.38 12.46 29.93
CA GLN A 400 -63.38 13.52 29.93
C GLN A 400 -64.58 13.16 29.04
N LEU A 401 -64.33 12.56 27.88
CA LEU A 401 -65.38 12.09 26.97
C LEU A 401 -66.19 10.94 27.59
N GLN A 402 -65.53 9.98 28.23
CA GLN A 402 -66.20 8.88 28.91
C GLN A 402 -67.08 9.35 30.07
N ASN A 403 -66.60 10.31 30.88
CA ASN A 403 -67.37 10.94 31.94
C ASN A 403 -68.60 11.67 31.39
N LEU A 404 -68.45 12.41 30.28
CA LEU A 404 -69.57 13.06 29.62
C LEU A 404 -70.60 12.04 29.09
N MET A 405 -70.15 10.92 28.51
CA MET A 405 -71.05 9.85 28.06
C MET A 405 -71.81 9.22 29.23
N SER A 406 -71.16 9.00 30.38
CA SER A 406 -71.80 8.52 31.60
C SER A 406 -72.87 9.50 32.10
N ASN A 407 -72.53 10.78 32.20
CA ASN A 407 -73.49 11.83 32.58
C ASN A 407 -74.67 11.92 31.61
N LYS A 408 -74.43 11.77 30.30
CA LYS A 408 -75.49 11.73 29.28
C LYS A 408 -76.43 10.54 29.51
N LEU A 409 -75.91 9.37 29.87
CA LEU A 409 -76.70 8.18 30.20
C LEU A 409 -77.56 8.44 31.44
N GLU A 410 -76.99 8.98 32.51
CA GLU A 410 -77.72 9.31 33.74
C GLU A 410 -78.86 10.30 33.49
N ILE A 411 -78.60 11.36 32.70
CA ILE A 411 -79.62 12.32 32.29
C ILE A 411 -80.75 11.63 31.51
N SER A 412 -80.44 10.65 30.66
CA SER A 412 -81.46 9.90 29.93
C SER A 412 -82.35 9.06 30.85
N PHE A 413 -81.78 8.41 31.87
CA PHE A 413 -82.54 7.67 32.87
C PHE A 413 -83.48 8.55 33.70
N GLU A 414 -83.00 9.70 34.18
CA GLU A 414 -83.84 10.63 34.92
C GLU A 414 -84.94 11.25 34.04
N ARG A 415 -84.66 11.48 32.74
CA ARG A 415 -85.69 11.89 31.77
C ARG A 415 -86.79 10.85 31.62
N ASP A 416 -86.44 9.57 31.50
CA ASP A 416 -87.43 8.49 31.37
C ASP A 416 -88.26 8.31 32.64
N ARG A 417 -87.62 8.44 33.81
CA ARG A 417 -88.30 8.44 35.10
C ARG A 417 -89.32 9.58 35.21
N MET A 418 -88.95 10.79 34.77
CA MET A 418 -89.88 11.92 34.72
C MET A 418 -91.04 11.70 33.74
N ASN A 419 -90.78 11.09 32.58
CA ASN A 419 -91.83 10.75 31.63
C ASN A 419 -92.84 9.75 32.21
N LYS A 420 -92.39 8.81 33.05
CA LYS A 420 -93.28 7.88 33.74
C LYS A 420 -94.22 8.60 34.71
N LEU A 421 -93.68 9.49 35.54
CA LEU A 421 -94.47 10.30 36.47
C LEU A 421 -95.50 11.18 35.73
N ARG A 422 -95.11 11.76 34.58
CA ARG A 422 -96.02 12.54 33.74
C ARG A 422 -97.23 11.71 33.26
N LYS A 423 -97.02 10.46 32.84
CA LYS A 423 -98.11 9.58 32.38
C LYS A 423 -99.07 9.21 33.51
N GLU A 424 -98.56 9.01 34.71
CA GLU A 424 -99.37 8.68 35.89
C GLU A 424 -100.32 9.83 36.24
N VAL A 425 -99.81 11.06 36.28
CA VAL A 425 -100.62 12.28 36.49
C VAL A 425 -101.70 12.44 35.41
N GLU A 426 -101.37 12.20 34.13
CA GLU A 426 -102.35 12.28 33.03
C GLU A 426 -103.49 11.26 33.20
N SER A 427 -103.18 10.05 33.65
CA SER A 427 -104.19 9.01 33.89
C SER A 427 -105.13 9.37 35.04
N GLU A 428 -104.61 9.97 36.11
CA GLU A 428 -105.43 10.46 37.22
C GLU A 428 -106.35 11.61 36.77
N ASN A 429 -105.83 12.52 35.93
CA ASN A 429 -106.63 13.61 35.37
C ASN A 429 -107.82 13.09 34.55
N GLN A 430 -107.65 12.02 33.77
CA GLN A 430 -108.76 11.39 33.05
C GLN A 430 -109.83 10.78 33.96
N VAL A 431 -109.46 10.32 35.17
CA VAL A 431 -110.44 9.84 36.16
C VAL A 431 -111.27 11.00 36.71
N ILE A 432 -110.64 12.15 36.97
CA ILE A 432 -111.34 13.36 37.44
C ILE A 432 -112.40 13.82 36.44
N ILE A 433 -112.07 13.83 35.15
CA ILE A 433 -113.01 14.26 34.08
C ILE A 433 -114.25 13.34 34.03
N ARG A 434 -114.09 12.02 34.18
CA ARG A 434 -115.21 11.08 34.19
C ARG A 434 -116.17 11.33 35.35
N LEU A 435 -115.64 11.56 36.55
CA LEU A 435 -116.45 11.83 37.73
C LEU A 435 -117.17 13.18 37.66
N GLN A 436 -116.57 14.20 37.02
CA GLN A 436 -117.27 15.47 36.76
C GLN A 436 -118.50 15.27 35.87
N TYR A 437 -118.40 14.42 34.85
CA TYR A 437 -119.54 14.11 33.98
C TYR A 437 -120.68 13.41 34.74
N GLU A 438 -120.37 12.43 35.59
CA GLU A 438 -121.37 11.73 36.42
C GLU A 438 -122.11 12.70 37.37
N LEU A 439 -121.38 13.63 37.99
CA LEU A 439 -121.95 14.61 38.92
C LEU A 439 -122.92 15.57 38.23
N GLU A 440 -122.63 15.98 36.99
CA GLU A 440 -123.50 16.86 36.20
C GLU A 440 -124.81 16.16 35.77
N VAL A 441 -124.77 14.84 35.53
CA VAL A 441 -125.98 14.05 35.23
C VAL A 441 -126.91 14.01 36.44
N GLU A 442 -126.39 13.74 37.62
CA GLU A 442 -127.17 13.68 38.87
C GLU A 442 -127.78 15.04 39.23
N ARG A 443 -127.04 16.13 39.02
CA ARG A 443 -127.56 17.50 39.23
C ARG A 443 -128.80 17.78 38.38
N LYS A 444 -128.83 17.32 37.13
CA LYS A 444 -129.99 17.50 36.23
C LYS A 444 -131.20 16.68 36.67
N ALA A 445 -131.00 15.47 37.18
CA ALA A 445 -132.09 14.64 37.69
C ALA A 445 -132.80 15.28 38.91
N LEU A 446 -132.05 15.84 39.84
CA LEU A 446 -132.59 16.51 41.03
C LEU A 446 -133.43 17.76 40.71
N ILE A 447 -133.06 18.50 39.67
CA ILE A 447 -133.84 19.69 39.24
C ILE A 447 -135.22 19.28 38.73
N MET A 448 -135.33 18.16 38.00
CA MET A 448 -136.61 17.68 37.49
C MET A 448 -137.54 17.16 38.60
N ALA A 449 -136.98 16.53 39.66
CA ALA A 449 -137.77 16.05 40.79
C ALA A 449 -138.42 17.19 41.60
N ARG A 450 -137.73 18.33 41.73
CA ARG A 450 -138.24 19.49 42.49
C ARG A 450 -139.43 20.17 41.81
N SER A 451 -139.39 20.35 40.48
CA SER A 451 -140.48 21.01 39.75
C SER A 451 -141.80 20.22 39.83
N TRP A 452 -141.71 18.90 39.90
CA TRP A 452 -142.88 18.04 40.03
C TRP A 452 -143.58 18.19 41.39
N ALA A 453 -142.82 18.25 42.49
CA ALA A 453 -143.38 18.41 43.84
C ALA A 453 -144.09 19.76 44.05
N GLU A 454 -143.64 20.83 43.38
CA GLU A 454 -144.23 22.17 43.50
C GLU A 454 -145.60 22.30 42.79
N GLU A 455 -145.86 21.51 41.74
CA GLU A 455 -147.14 21.51 41.01
C GLU A 455 -148.26 20.76 41.75
N GLU A 456 -147.94 19.67 42.43
CA GLU A 456 -148.94 18.84 43.14
C GLU A 456 -149.54 19.57 44.36
N ALA A 457 -148.70 20.32 45.08
CA ALA A 457 -149.13 21.12 46.23
C ALA A 457 -150.08 22.27 45.86
N LYS A 458 -150.14 22.67 44.59
CA LYS A 458 -151.03 23.74 44.11
C LYS A 458 -152.45 23.20 43.87
N ARG A 459 -152.58 22.02 43.27
CA ARG A 459 -153.87 21.33 43.03
C ARG A 459 -154.63 20.99 44.32
N ALA A 460 -153.92 20.57 45.37
CA ALA A 460 -154.54 20.22 46.65
C ALA A 460 -155.19 21.43 47.37
N ARG A 461 -154.66 22.66 47.19
CA ARG A 461 -155.20 23.87 47.84
C ARG A 461 -156.47 24.40 47.18
N GLU A 462 -156.66 24.11 45.89
CA GLU A 462 -157.85 24.53 45.14
C GLU A 462 -159.08 23.68 45.48
N GLN A 463 -158.90 22.38 45.76
CA GLN A 463 -159.99 21.49 46.18
C GLN A 463 -160.52 21.77 47.59
N ALA A 464 -159.66 22.17 48.52
CA ALA A 464 -160.09 22.53 49.89
C ALA A 464 -160.98 23.80 49.91
N LYS A 465 -160.72 24.76 49.01
CA LYS A 465 -161.48 26.01 48.94
C LYS A 465 -162.90 25.83 48.38
N ALA A 466 -163.07 24.87 47.47
CA ALA A 466 -164.37 24.53 46.87
C ALA A 466 -165.34 23.86 47.87
N LEU A 467 -164.83 23.14 48.87
CA LEU A 467 -165.64 22.48 49.90
C LEU A 467 -166.15 23.44 50.97
N GLU A 468 -165.37 24.47 51.33
CA GLU A 468 -165.77 25.50 52.30
C GLU A 468 -166.88 26.41 51.75
N GLU A 469 -166.85 26.75 50.46
CA GLU A 469 -167.88 27.58 49.80
C GLU A 469 -169.22 26.85 49.60
N ALA A 470 -169.21 25.51 49.53
CA ALA A 470 -170.42 24.70 49.50
C ALA A 470 -171.13 24.67 50.87
N ARG A 471 -170.35 24.72 51.96
CA ARG A 471 -170.83 24.72 53.34
C ARG A 471 -171.63 25.99 53.68
N GLU A 472 -171.17 27.17 53.26
CA GLU A 472 -171.87 28.45 53.50
C GLU A 472 -173.19 28.60 52.71
N ARG A 473 -173.35 27.91 51.57
CA ARG A 473 -174.58 28.00 50.75
C ARG A 473 -175.75 27.25 51.37
N TRP A 474 -175.47 26.17 52.10
CA TRP A 474 -176.49 25.28 52.65
C TRP A 474 -177.06 25.82 53.97
N GLU A 475 -176.29 26.64 54.69
CA GLU A 475 -176.71 27.30 55.92
C GLU A 475 -177.75 28.41 55.70
N ARG A 476 -177.82 29.00 54.49
CA ARG A 476 -178.78 30.05 54.13
C ARG A 476 -180.18 29.57 53.71
N HIS A 477 -180.38 28.26 53.48
CA HIS A 477 -181.66 27.72 52.97
C HIS A 477 -182.46 26.87 53.98
N GLY A 478 -182.20 27.03 55.28
CA GLY A 478 -183.06 26.45 56.32
C GLY A 478 -182.99 24.92 56.42
N ILE A 479 -181.91 24.28 55.96
CA ILE A 479 -181.64 22.86 56.20
C ILE A 479 -180.62 22.78 57.34
N LYS A 480 -181.04 22.34 58.52
CA LYS A 480 -180.12 22.19 59.65
C LYS A 480 -179.58 20.75 59.68
N ILE A 481 -178.39 20.60 59.12
CA ILE A 481 -177.63 19.35 59.02
C ILE A 481 -177.04 19.03 60.39
N VAL A 482 -177.55 17.96 60.98
CA VAL A 482 -176.87 17.20 62.03
C VAL A 482 -176.02 16.17 61.30
N VAL A 483 -174.70 16.36 61.32
CA VAL A 483 -173.77 15.25 61.03
C VAL A 483 -173.46 14.62 62.38
N ASP A 484 -174.35 13.71 62.79
CA ASP A 484 -174.04 12.73 63.83
C ASP A 484 -173.06 11.72 63.21
N GLY A 485 -171.90 11.62 63.84
CA GLY A 485 -170.88 10.64 63.53
C GLY A 485 -171.19 9.35 64.25
N ASP A 486 -171.68 8.38 63.49
CA ASP A 486 -171.38 6.96 63.62
C ASP A 486 -171.92 6.28 62.36
N LEU A 487 -171.12 5.36 61.78
CA LEU A 487 -171.27 4.54 60.55
C LEU A 487 -170.16 4.88 59.52
N GLN A 488 -169.35 3.94 59.03
CA GLN A 488 -169.27 2.51 59.32
C GLN A 488 -168.01 1.95 58.64
N ASP A 489 -167.43 0.94 59.29
CA ASP A 489 -166.51 -0.02 58.69
C ASP A 489 -167.13 -0.79 57.52
N ASP A 490 -166.22 -1.31 56.70
CA ASP A 490 -166.33 -2.39 55.72
C ASP A 490 -167.04 -2.13 54.38
N ALA A 491 -166.24 -1.69 53.41
CA ALA A 491 -166.38 -2.15 52.02
C ALA A 491 -165.01 -2.23 51.35
N SER A 492 -164.42 -3.41 51.45
CA SER A 492 -163.37 -3.92 50.59
C SER A 492 -163.90 -4.25 49.18
N ILE A 493 -162.96 -4.45 48.25
CA ILE A 493 -163.07 -5.07 46.92
C ILE A 493 -163.34 -4.11 45.74
N GLY A 494 -162.24 -3.56 45.20
CA GLY A 494 -161.60 -4.13 43.99
C GLY A 494 -162.22 -3.88 42.61
N THR A 495 -161.31 -3.54 41.67
CA THR A 495 -161.38 -3.69 40.19
C THR A 495 -162.32 -2.71 39.46
N THR A 496 -161.98 -2.03 38.36
CA THR A 496 -160.89 -2.03 37.37
C THR A 496 -161.10 -0.76 36.54
N TRP A 497 -160.07 -0.08 36.04
CA TRP A 497 -159.92 0.37 34.65
C TRP A 497 -158.61 1.16 34.56
N LEU A 498 -157.64 0.55 33.89
CA LEU A 498 -156.42 1.15 33.38
C LEU A 498 -156.78 2.38 32.54
N ILE A 499 -156.04 3.47 32.70
CA ILE A 499 -155.13 4.04 31.68
C ILE A 499 -154.59 5.38 32.19
N ALA A 500 -153.26 5.46 32.15
CA ALA A 500 -152.40 6.65 32.12
C ALA A 500 -152.13 7.41 33.43
N GLY A 501 -150.90 7.21 33.92
CA GLY A 501 -150.05 8.32 34.38
C GLY A 501 -149.71 8.32 35.86
N ASP A 502 -149.10 7.24 36.37
CA ASP A 502 -148.66 7.16 37.76
C ASP A 502 -147.49 8.12 38.07
N GLN A 503 -147.69 8.84 39.17
CA GLN A 503 -146.82 9.82 39.80
C GLN A 503 -145.68 9.17 40.61
N PRO A 504 -144.50 9.83 40.72
CA PRO A 504 -143.29 9.25 41.31
C PRO A 504 -143.27 9.24 42.85
N PRO A 505 -142.64 8.20 43.46
CA PRO A 505 -142.35 8.14 44.88
C PRO A 505 -141.01 8.82 45.18
N VAL A 506 -141.09 9.93 45.91
CA VAL A 506 -139.98 10.82 46.28
C VAL A 506 -138.93 10.13 47.18
N ASP A 507 -139.25 9.00 47.81
CA ASP A 507 -138.40 8.34 48.80
C ASP A 507 -137.23 7.51 48.22
N GLU A 508 -137.32 6.99 46.99
CA GLU A 508 -136.22 6.21 46.38
C GLU A 508 -135.06 7.10 45.88
N THR A 509 -135.36 8.37 45.58
CA THR A 509 -134.40 9.37 45.08
C THR A 509 -133.54 9.94 46.20
N ILE A 510 -134.09 10.04 47.41
CA ILE A 510 -133.37 10.52 48.60
C ILE A 510 -132.32 9.49 49.05
N GLY A 511 -132.65 8.20 49.07
CA GLY A 511 -131.72 7.13 49.45
C GLY A 511 -130.52 6.98 48.50
N ARG A 512 -130.70 7.18 47.18
CA ARG A 512 -129.58 7.18 46.22
C ARG A 512 -128.69 8.42 46.37
N GLY A 513 -129.27 9.59 46.61
CA GLY A 513 -128.53 10.83 46.86
C GLY A 513 -127.63 10.76 48.09
N GLU A 514 -128.12 10.21 49.22
CA GLU A 514 -127.32 10.04 50.43
C GLU A 514 -126.15 9.05 50.24
N THR A 515 -126.36 7.99 49.46
CA THR A 515 -125.31 7.00 49.15
C THR A 515 -124.20 7.59 48.26
N LEU A 516 -124.55 8.44 47.29
CA LEU A 516 -123.59 9.17 46.44
C LEU A 516 -122.81 10.23 47.23
N VAL A 517 -123.47 10.98 48.12
CA VAL A 517 -122.79 11.96 48.97
C VAL A 517 -121.81 11.26 49.91
N LYS A 518 -122.14 10.08 50.44
CA LYS A 518 -121.21 9.29 51.25
C LYS A 518 -119.98 8.85 50.44
N LYS A 519 -120.15 8.33 49.22
CA LYS A 519 -119.04 7.99 48.31
C LYS A 519 -118.19 9.20 47.93
N LEU A 520 -118.80 10.35 47.66
CA LEU A 520 -118.09 11.59 47.36
C LEU A 520 -117.32 12.12 48.58
N LYS A 521 -117.86 12.01 49.80
CA LYS A 521 -117.15 12.38 51.03
C LYS A 521 -115.97 11.46 51.33
N GLU A 522 -116.14 10.14 51.18
CA GLU A 522 -115.05 9.17 51.31
C GLU A 522 -113.96 9.42 50.26
N MET A 523 -114.33 9.65 49.00
CA MET A 523 -113.37 9.92 47.92
C MET A 523 -112.71 11.30 48.04
N ALA A 524 -113.42 12.33 48.53
CA ALA A 524 -112.82 13.63 48.80
C ALA A 524 -111.80 13.56 49.95
N ALA A 525 -112.06 12.76 50.99
CA ALA A 525 -111.10 12.49 52.05
C ALA A 525 -109.87 11.72 51.53
N GLU A 526 -110.10 10.68 50.72
CA GLU A 526 -109.05 9.86 50.07
C GLU A 526 -108.18 10.71 49.10
N MET A 527 -108.80 11.50 48.22
CA MET A 527 -108.10 12.38 47.28
C MET A 527 -107.34 13.48 48.00
N LYS A 528 -107.91 14.10 49.04
CA LYS A 528 -107.21 15.11 49.84
C LYS A 528 -105.96 14.52 50.50
N HIS A 529 -106.05 13.30 51.03
CA HIS A 529 -104.90 12.65 51.65
C HIS A 529 -103.83 12.25 50.61
N ARG A 530 -104.22 11.57 49.51
CA ARG A 530 -103.28 11.13 48.48
C ARG A 530 -102.64 12.28 47.72
N SER A 531 -103.43 13.27 47.27
CA SER A 531 -102.88 14.43 46.55
C SER A 531 -101.95 15.25 47.44
N SER A 532 -102.27 15.45 48.72
CA SER A 532 -101.38 16.13 49.65
C SER A 532 -100.05 15.37 49.83
N VAL A 533 -100.08 14.04 49.94
CA VAL A 533 -98.85 13.23 50.07
C VAL A 533 -98.03 13.22 48.78
N THR A 534 -98.67 13.14 47.62
CA THR A 534 -97.98 13.17 46.31
C THR A 534 -97.39 14.55 46.04
N ILE A 535 -98.11 15.62 46.34
CA ILE A 535 -97.62 17.00 46.19
C ILE A 535 -96.47 17.26 47.16
N GLU A 536 -96.55 16.82 48.43
CA GLU A 536 -95.46 16.94 49.39
C GLU A 536 -94.19 16.21 48.90
N LYS A 537 -94.32 15.00 48.34
CA LYS A 537 -93.19 14.27 47.74
C LYS A 537 -92.61 14.98 46.51
N ILE A 538 -93.46 15.59 45.67
CA ILE A 538 -93.01 16.38 44.52
C ILE A 538 -92.26 17.63 44.99
N ILE A 539 -92.77 18.35 46.00
CA ILE A 539 -92.13 19.53 46.58
C ILE A 539 -90.76 19.15 47.16
N GLN A 540 -90.68 18.08 47.96
CA GLN A 540 -89.41 17.61 48.51
C GLN A 540 -88.40 17.24 47.42
N ARG A 541 -88.85 16.62 46.32
CA ARG A 541 -87.96 16.28 45.20
C ARG A 541 -87.49 17.52 44.44
N ILE A 542 -88.35 18.53 44.25
CA ILE A 542 -87.98 19.81 43.65
C ILE A 542 -86.96 20.55 44.53
N VAL A 543 -87.16 20.56 45.86
CA VAL A 543 -86.20 21.17 46.80
C VAL A 543 -84.84 20.47 46.77
N MET A 544 -84.80 19.14 46.64
CA MET A 544 -83.54 18.42 46.45
C MET A 544 -82.86 18.75 45.12
N ILE A 545 -83.62 18.84 44.01
CA ILE A 545 -83.07 19.21 42.70
C ILE A 545 -82.52 20.64 42.73
N ILE A 546 -83.20 21.58 43.38
CA ILE A 546 -82.72 22.96 43.55
C ILE A 546 -81.43 23.00 44.38
N SER A 547 -81.34 22.18 45.44
CA SER A 547 -80.12 22.07 46.26
C SER A 547 -78.95 21.49 45.47
N ALA A 548 -79.19 20.42 44.69
CA ALA A 548 -78.18 19.81 43.82
C ALA A 548 -77.71 20.76 42.71
N LEU A 549 -78.63 21.52 42.11
CA LEU A 549 -78.29 22.56 41.13
C LEU A 549 -77.50 23.72 41.76
N LYS A 550 -77.85 24.17 42.96
CA LYS A 550 -77.05 25.19 43.68
C LYS A 550 -75.63 24.70 43.98
N GLN A 551 -75.48 23.43 44.37
CA GLN A 551 -74.17 22.83 44.61
C GLN A 551 -73.38 22.69 43.30
N TRP A 552 -74.03 22.28 42.21
CA TRP A 552 -73.42 22.19 40.89
C TRP A 552 -72.98 23.56 40.34
N VAL A 553 -73.78 24.61 40.53
CA VAL A 553 -73.42 25.99 40.15
C VAL A 553 -72.23 26.49 40.98
N SER A 554 -72.16 26.15 42.27
CA SER A 554 -71.01 26.48 43.13
C SER A 554 -69.73 25.75 42.68
N VAL A 555 -69.82 24.45 42.39
CA VAL A 555 -68.69 23.64 41.90
C VAL A 555 -68.22 24.09 40.52
N ALA A 556 -69.14 24.36 39.58
CA ALA A 556 -68.81 24.85 38.25
C ALA A 556 -68.22 26.26 38.28
N SER A 557 -68.70 27.15 39.17
CA SER A 557 -68.12 28.48 39.36
C SER A 557 -66.70 28.41 39.91
N ASN A 558 -66.43 27.50 40.85
CA ASN A 558 -65.09 27.29 41.39
C ASN A 558 -64.15 26.68 40.33
N HIS A 559 -64.62 25.70 39.56
CA HIS A 559 -63.82 25.11 38.47
C HIS A 559 -63.55 26.09 37.32
N ALA A 560 -64.50 26.96 36.98
CA ALA A 560 -64.31 27.98 35.96
C ALA A 560 -63.37 29.10 36.42
N THR A 561 -63.39 29.48 37.69
CA THR A 561 -62.44 30.46 38.25
C THR A 561 -61.04 29.87 38.39
N GLU A 562 -60.91 28.59 38.79
CA GLU A 562 -59.63 27.87 38.79
C GLU A 562 -59.07 27.66 37.38
N LEU A 563 -59.87 27.26 36.38
CA LEU A 563 -59.44 27.17 34.98
C LEU A 563 -59.05 28.53 34.41
N ARG A 564 -59.72 29.61 34.81
CA ARG A 564 -59.37 30.96 34.37
C ARG A 564 -58.08 31.45 35.02
N ILE A 565 -57.87 31.18 36.31
CA ILE A 565 -56.63 31.53 37.02
C ILE A 565 -55.45 30.65 36.54
N ALA A 566 -55.67 29.34 36.37
CA ALA A 566 -54.67 28.38 35.87
C ALA A 566 -54.36 28.59 34.38
N GLY A 567 -55.35 28.97 33.56
CA GLY A 567 -55.16 29.34 32.17
C GLY A 567 -54.39 30.64 32.02
N ILE A 568 -54.72 31.67 32.81
CA ILE A 568 -53.99 32.95 32.82
C ILE A 568 -52.57 32.78 33.37
N SER A 569 -52.36 31.95 34.40
CA SER A 569 -51.02 31.69 34.94
C SER A 569 -50.16 30.81 34.03
N LYS A 570 -50.70 29.76 33.39
CA LYS A 570 -49.99 28.97 32.37
C LYS A 570 -49.69 29.77 31.11
N ALA A 571 -50.62 30.58 30.62
CA ALA A 571 -50.37 31.44 29.45
C ALA A 571 -49.33 32.52 29.77
N LYS A 572 -49.35 33.10 30.98
CA LYS A 572 -48.35 34.07 31.42
C LYS A 572 -46.97 33.44 31.62
N ASN A 573 -46.89 32.23 32.19
CA ASN A 573 -45.63 31.51 32.35
C ASN A 573 -45.07 31.04 30.99
N ALA A 574 -45.91 30.52 30.10
CA ALA A 574 -45.50 30.16 28.73
C ALA A 574 -45.05 31.38 27.92
N MET A 575 -45.68 32.55 28.10
CA MET A 575 -45.26 33.81 27.48
C MET A 575 -43.92 34.33 28.06
N ILE A 576 -43.66 34.09 29.34
CA ILE A 576 -42.38 34.43 30.00
C ILE A 576 -41.27 33.47 29.55
N GLU A 577 -41.52 32.16 29.53
CA GLU A 577 -40.58 31.15 28.98
C GLU A 577 -40.31 31.38 27.49
N PHE A 578 -41.33 31.73 26.69
CA PHE A 578 -41.17 32.08 25.28
C PHE A 578 -40.36 33.37 25.11
N LYS A 579 -40.56 34.37 25.97
CA LYS A 579 -39.81 35.64 25.93
C LYS A 579 -38.35 35.47 26.38
N GLU A 580 -38.08 34.65 27.39
CA GLU A 580 -36.72 34.31 27.83
C GLU A 580 -36.00 33.45 26.79
N SER A 581 -36.67 32.44 26.21
CA SER A 581 -36.13 31.61 25.13
C SER A 581 -35.88 32.39 23.84
N ALA A 582 -36.77 33.31 23.45
CA ALA A 582 -36.59 34.16 22.28
C ALA A 582 -35.48 35.22 22.46
N SER A 583 -35.23 35.67 23.71
CA SER A 583 -34.14 36.61 24.00
C SER A 583 -32.75 35.98 23.88
N GLY A 584 -32.62 34.67 24.08
CA GLY A 584 -31.39 33.91 23.83
C GLY A 584 -31.16 33.59 22.34
N PHE A 585 -32.21 33.22 21.61
CA PHE A 585 -32.10 32.87 20.18
C PHE A 585 -31.92 34.07 19.26
N SER A 586 -32.54 35.22 19.56
CA SER A 586 -32.42 36.45 18.74
C SER A 586 -31.00 37.03 18.76
N LEU A 587 -30.31 37.00 19.91
CA LEU A 587 -28.95 37.54 20.03
C LEU A 587 -27.91 36.65 19.33
N VAL A 588 -28.06 35.33 19.37
CA VAL A 588 -27.14 34.38 18.71
C VAL A 588 -27.30 34.40 17.18
N ILE A 589 -28.52 34.54 16.66
CA ILE A 589 -28.76 34.60 15.21
C ILE A 589 -28.34 35.95 14.62
N VAL A 590 -28.59 37.07 15.32
CA VAL A 590 -28.19 38.41 14.87
C VAL A 590 -26.67 38.59 14.90
N ASP A 591 -25.96 37.99 15.86
CA ASP A 591 -24.51 38.11 15.97
C ASP A 591 -23.76 37.20 14.97
N LYS A 592 -24.35 36.04 14.63
CA LYS A 592 -23.84 35.14 13.58
C LYS A 592 -24.11 35.69 12.18
N ALA A 593 -25.28 36.31 11.94
CA ALA A 593 -25.57 37.00 10.68
C ALA A 593 -24.69 38.25 10.48
N ARG A 594 -24.39 39.00 11.54
CA ARG A 594 -23.49 40.16 11.48
C ARG A 594 -22.05 39.77 11.15
N ARG A 595 -21.56 38.65 11.69
CA ARG A 595 -20.25 38.07 11.35
C ARG A 595 -20.18 37.61 9.88
N VAL A 596 -21.21 36.92 9.39
CA VAL A 596 -21.26 36.46 7.98
C VAL A 596 -21.36 37.63 7.00
N VAL A 597 -22.10 38.69 7.33
CA VAL A 597 -22.16 39.91 6.49
C VAL A 597 -20.82 40.67 6.50
N ALA A 598 -20.10 40.70 7.62
CA ALA A 598 -18.76 41.29 7.70
C ALA A 598 -17.73 40.50 6.86
N ASP A 599 -17.77 39.17 6.92
CA ASP A 599 -16.88 38.31 6.13
C ASP A 599 -17.19 38.36 4.63
N CYS A 600 -18.46 38.46 4.24
CA CYS A 600 -18.85 38.69 2.83
C CYS A 600 -18.39 40.07 2.32
N LYS A 601 -18.48 41.13 3.15
CA LYS A 601 -18.02 42.47 2.76
C LYS A 601 -16.49 42.54 2.62
N GLY A 602 -15.75 41.79 3.44
CA GLY A 602 -14.29 41.65 3.33
C GLY A 602 -13.85 40.89 2.08
N SER A 603 -14.61 39.87 1.66
CA SER A 603 -14.30 39.07 0.46
C SER A 603 -14.65 39.81 -0.85
N VAL A 604 -15.74 40.59 -0.87
CA VAL A 604 -16.13 41.43 -2.03
C VAL A 604 -15.11 42.56 -2.29
N GLY A 605 -14.51 43.13 -1.24
CA GLY A 605 -13.44 44.13 -1.38
C GLY A 605 -12.17 43.58 -2.05
N LYS A 606 -11.81 42.32 -1.76
CA LYS A 606 -10.63 41.66 -2.35
C LYS A 606 -10.83 41.23 -3.81
N ILE A 607 -12.07 40.91 -4.20
CA ILE A 607 -12.39 40.56 -5.59
C ILE A 607 -12.45 41.83 -6.47
N SER A 608 -12.92 42.97 -5.93
CA SER A 608 -12.93 44.24 -6.68
C SER A 608 -11.53 44.80 -6.96
N GLN A 609 -10.54 44.50 -6.11
CA GLN A 609 -9.14 44.88 -6.34
C GLN A 609 -8.41 44.01 -7.39
N LYS A 610 -8.89 42.79 -7.66
CA LYS A 610 -8.31 41.88 -8.67
C LYS A 610 -8.86 42.06 -10.09
N PHE A 611 -9.82 42.96 -10.28
CA PHE A 611 -10.34 43.34 -11.61
C PHE A 611 -9.95 44.76 -12.02
N LYS A 612 -8.97 45.38 -11.33
CA LYS A 612 -8.44 46.71 -11.67
C LYS A 612 -6.90 46.77 -11.61
N ALA A 613 -6.25 45.64 -11.88
CA ALA A 613 -4.81 45.51 -12.10
C ALA A 613 -4.56 44.77 -13.40
#